data_AF-A0A8T3KKI8-F1
#
_entry.id   AF-A0A8T3KKI8-F1
#
_cell.length_a   1.000
_cell.length_b   1.000
_cell.length_c   1.000
_cell.angle_alpha   90.00
_cell.angle_beta   90.00
_cell.angle_gamma   90.00
#
_symmetry.space_group_name_H-M   'P 1'
#
loop_
_entity.id
_entity.type
_entity.pdbx_description
1 polymer ?
#
loop_
_entity_poly.entity_id
_entity_poly.type
_entity_poly.pdbx_seq_one_letter_code
_entity_poly.pdbx_strand_id
1 'polypeptide(L)'
;MTLDNSSIRQEINNLTKTKSRLEANPDNIDKGLAQLVLTLIELLRRLMEKQAMNRIENNSLTDEEIEELGLTFMKLDEKMKEMMMIFDLTEEDLNINLGPLGDLM
;
A
#
# COMPACT_ATOMS: atom_id res chain seq x y z
N MET A 1 -17.95 23.21 -38.43
CA MET A 1 -17.78 22.87 -37.01
C MET A 1 -16.49 22.08 -36.88
N THR A 2 -15.36 22.80 -36.85
CA THR A 2 -14.03 22.22 -36.72
C THR A 2 -13.83 21.85 -35.26
N LEU A 3 -13.89 20.56 -34.96
CA LEU A 3 -13.58 20.05 -33.62
C LEU A 3 -12.16 20.48 -33.27
N ASP A 4 -12.04 21.23 -32.19
CA ASP A 4 -10.80 21.80 -31.71
C ASP A 4 -9.86 20.68 -31.23
N ASN A 5 -8.73 20.52 -31.94
CA ASN A 5 -7.67 19.58 -31.58
C ASN A 5 -7.05 19.89 -30.21
N SER A 6 -7.26 21.10 -29.67
CA SER A 6 -6.78 21.49 -28.34
C SER A 6 -7.57 20.80 -27.21
N SER A 7 -8.89 20.67 -27.35
CA SER A 7 -9.75 19.95 -26.40
C SER A 7 -9.44 18.45 -26.38
N ILE A 8 -9.19 17.86 -27.55
CA ILE A 8 -8.79 16.44 -27.66
C ILE A 8 -7.42 16.22 -27.00
N ARG A 9 -6.46 17.15 -27.19
CA ARG A 9 -5.17 17.07 -26.50
C ARG A 9 -5.30 17.23 -25.00
N GLN A 10 -6.19 18.11 -24.51
CA GLN A 10 -6.48 18.25 -23.08
C GLN A 10 -7.11 16.99 -22.49
N GLU A 11 -8.03 16.36 -23.21
CA GLU A 11 -8.70 15.13 -22.77
C GLU A 11 -7.74 13.94 -22.79
N ILE A 12 -6.88 13.82 -23.82
CA ILE A 12 -5.76 12.86 -23.84
C ILE A 12 -4.82 13.12 -22.67
N ASN A 13 -4.47 14.38 -22.39
CA ASN A 13 -3.58 14.71 -21.27
C ASN A 13 -4.19 14.32 -19.91
N ASN A 14 -5.50 14.53 -19.74
CA ASN A 14 -6.24 14.14 -18.54
C ASN A 14 -6.39 12.62 -18.42
N LEU A 15 -6.54 11.89 -19.54
CA LEU A 15 -6.50 10.41 -19.55
C LEU A 15 -5.11 9.86 -19.22
N THR A 16 -4.03 10.57 -19.58
CA THR A 16 -2.67 10.25 -19.07
C THR A 16 -2.47 10.65 -17.62
N LYS A 17 -3.27 11.57 -17.07
CA LYS A 17 -3.21 11.97 -15.65
C LYS A 17 -3.70 10.86 -14.70
N THR A 18 -4.39 9.85 -15.25
CA THR A 18 -4.70 8.55 -14.64
C THR A 18 -3.51 7.58 -14.62
N LYS A 19 -2.29 8.03 -14.98
CA LYS A 19 -1.05 7.31 -14.68
C LYS A 19 -0.72 7.39 -13.19
N SER A 20 -1.43 6.56 -12.43
CA SER A 20 -0.84 5.82 -11.32
C SER A 20 -1.06 4.33 -11.58
N ARG A 21 -0.95 3.90 -12.84
CA ARG A 21 -0.53 2.53 -13.10
C ARG A 21 0.75 2.37 -12.30
N LEU A 22 0.88 1.30 -11.50
CA LEU A 22 2.20 0.80 -11.11
C LEU A 22 3.10 1.03 -12.31
N GLU A 23 4.02 1.99 -12.22
CA GLU A 23 4.94 2.27 -13.30
C GLU A 23 5.93 1.11 -13.26
N ALA A 24 5.47 -0.06 -13.71
CA ALA A 24 6.26 -1.19 -14.12
C ALA A 24 6.97 -0.77 -15.41
N ASN A 25 7.77 0.28 -15.29
CA ASN A 25 8.82 0.57 -16.22
C ASN A 25 9.72 -0.67 -16.20
N PRO A 26 10.03 -1.30 -17.34
CA PRO A 26 10.86 -2.51 -17.38
C PRO A 26 12.19 -2.36 -16.64
N ASP A 27 12.69 -1.14 -16.54
CA ASP A 27 13.92 -0.77 -15.85
C ASP A 27 13.80 -0.76 -14.31
N ASN A 28 12.58 -0.86 -13.74
CA ASN A 28 12.33 -0.73 -12.30
C ASN A 28 11.20 -1.64 -11.76
N ILE A 29 11.01 -2.81 -12.38
CA ILE A 29 10.00 -3.82 -11.98
C ILE A 29 10.14 -4.22 -10.51
N ASP A 30 11.38 -4.32 -10.01
CA ASP A 30 11.65 -4.74 -8.63
C ASP A 30 11.06 -3.77 -7.60
N LYS A 31 11.15 -2.45 -7.85
CA LYS A 31 10.57 -1.42 -6.97
C LYS A 31 9.04 -1.48 -6.97
N GLY A 32 8.42 -1.63 -8.14
CA GLY A 32 6.96 -1.75 -8.25
C GLY A 32 6.41 -3.02 -7.61
N LEU A 33 7.11 -4.15 -7.75
CA LEU A 33 6.74 -5.40 -7.09
C LEU A 33 6.92 -5.30 -5.57
N ALA A 34 8.02 -4.70 -5.10
CA ALA A 34 8.25 -4.45 -3.69
C ALA A 34 7.14 -3.58 -3.08
N GLN A 35 6.78 -2.49 -3.75
CA GLN A 35 5.66 -1.62 -3.35
C GLN A 35 4.37 -2.44 -3.19
N LEU A 36 3.99 -3.24 -4.20
CA LEU A 36 2.78 -4.07 -4.14
C LEU A 36 2.80 -5.06 -2.96
N VAL A 37 3.91 -5.76 -2.76
CA VAL A 37 4.05 -6.75 -1.68
C VAL A 37 4.02 -6.07 -0.31
N LEU A 38 4.73 -4.96 -0.13
CA LEU A 38 4.75 -4.19 1.11
C LEU A 38 3.36 -3.63 1.42
N THR A 39 2.66 -3.09 0.43
CA THR A 39 1.27 -2.64 0.57
C THR A 39 0.33 -3.78 1.00
N LEU A 40 0.49 -4.99 0.42
CA LEU A 40 -0.30 -6.15 0.83
C LEU A 40 0.00 -6.57 2.27
N ILE A 41 1.28 -6.60 2.66
CA ILE A 41 1.70 -6.91 4.03
C ILE A 41 1.11 -5.89 5.01
N GLU A 42 1.13 -4.61 4.68
CA GLU A 42 0.58 -3.54 5.50
C GLU A 42 -0.94 -3.67 5.67
N LEU A 43 -1.66 -4.03 4.60
CA LEU A 43 -3.10 -4.34 4.69
C LEU A 43 -3.37 -5.50 5.64
N LEU A 44 -2.59 -6.58 5.53
CA LEU A 44 -2.71 -7.74 6.41
C LEU A 44 -2.40 -7.37 7.86
N ARG A 45 -1.36 -6.54 8.11
CA ARG A 45 -1.00 -6.03 9.43
C ARG A 45 -2.17 -5.27 10.05
N ARG A 46 -2.78 -4.33 9.33
CA ARG A 46 -3.95 -3.55 9.79
C ARG A 46 -5.15 -4.45 10.12
N LEU A 47 -5.39 -5.48 9.31
CA LEU A 47 -6.45 -6.45 9.55
C LEU A 47 -6.18 -7.28 10.81
N MET A 48 -4.95 -7.75 10.99
CA MET A 48 -4.53 -8.49 12.17
C MET A 48 -4.62 -7.62 13.43
N GLU A 49 -4.22 -6.35 13.36
CA GLU A 49 -4.33 -5.38 14.44
C GLU A 49 -5.79 -5.18 14.86
N LYS A 50 -6.71 -5.02 13.90
CA LYS A 50 -8.14 -4.95 14.18
C LYS A 50 -8.67 -6.22 14.85
N GLN A 51 -8.24 -7.39 14.38
CA GLN A 51 -8.62 -8.67 15.01
C GLN A 51 -8.04 -8.80 16.43
N ALA A 52 -6.81 -8.36 16.65
CA ALA A 52 -6.16 -8.34 17.95
C ALA A 52 -6.98 -7.51 18.94
N MET A 53 -7.36 -6.29 18.56
CA MET A 53 -8.19 -5.42 19.41
C MET A 53 -9.51 -6.08 19.77
N ASN A 54 -10.21 -6.66 18.80
CA ASN A 54 -11.44 -7.40 19.07
C ASN A 54 -11.23 -8.57 20.04
N ARG A 55 -10.09 -9.26 19.98
CA ARG A 55 -9.79 -10.38 20.88
C ARG A 55 -9.48 -9.92 22.31
N ILE A 56 -8.78 -8.80 22.44
CA ILE A 56 -8.50 -8.14 23.71
C ILE A 56 -9.81 -7.69 24.37
N GLU A 57 -10.67 -6.99 23.64
CA GLU A 57 -11.98 -6.53 24.15
C GLU A 57 -12.86 -7.69 24.63
N ASN A 58 -12.79 -8.84 23.96
CA ASN A 58 -13.54 -10.04 24.34
C ASN A 58 -12.83 -10.92 25.39
N ASN A 59 -11.71 -10.46 25.99
CA ASN A 59 -10.89 -11.22 26.95
C ASN A 59 -10.50 -12.63 26.46
N SER A 60 -10.28 -12.75 25.14
CA SER A 60 -9.93 -14.01 24.47
C SER A 60 -8.44 -14.22 24.29
N LEU A 61 -7.61 -13.34 24.87
CA LEU A 61 -6.16 -13.44 24.97
C LEU A 61 -5.75 -13.16 26.41
N THR A 62 -4.73 -13.85 26.88
CA THR A 62 -4.02 -13.60 28.13
C THR A 62 -3.10 -12.37 28.01
N ASP A 63 -2.69 -11.79 29.14
CA ASP A 63 -1.79 -10.64 29.15
C ASP A 63 -0.44 -10.96 28.47
N GLU A 64 0.09 -12.17 28.67
CA GLU A 64 1.31 -12.64 28.00
C GLU A 64 1.13 -12.75 26.47
N GLU A 65 -0.01 -13.26 26.00
CA GLU A 65 -0.31 -13.34 24.56
C GLU A 65 -0.47 -11.95 23.92
N ILE A 66 -1.01 -10.98 24.66
CA ILE A 66 -1.11 -9.58 24.21
C ILE A 66 0.28 -8.98 24.05
N GLU A 67 1.17 -9.19 25.02
CA GLU A 67 2.56 -8.71 24.95
C GLU A 67 3.31 -9.33 23.78
N GLU A 68 3.23 -10.66 23.60
CA GLU A 68 3.87 -11.37 22.49
C GLU A 68 3.38 -10.87 21.12
N LEU A 69 2.08 -10.61 21.01
CA LEU A 69 1.47 -10.07 19.79
C LEU A 69 1.97 -8.64 19.49
N GLY A 70 2.04 -7.79 20.52
CA GLY A 70 2.60 -6.45 20.40
C GLY A 70 4.06 -6.46 19.92
N LEU A 71 4.90 -7.30 20.54
CA LEU A 71 6.29 -7.49 20.13
C LEU A 71 6.43 -7.99 18.69
N THR A 72 5.52 -8.85 18.25
CA THR A 72 5.48 -9.35 16.87
C THR A 72 5.16 -8.23 15.88
N PHE A 73 4.17 -7.38 16.17
CA PHE A 73 3.86 -6.24 15.32
C PHE A 73 4.99 -5.21 15.26
N MET A 74 5.69 -4.96 16.37
CA MET A 74 6.85 -4.06 16.38
C MET A 74 7.97 -4.59 15.48
N LYS A 75 8.30 -5.89 15.57
CA LYS A 75 9.30 -6.52 14.69
C LYS A 75 8.90 -6.46 13.22
N LEU A 76 7.61 -6.63 12.92
CA LEU A 76 7.10 -6.50 11.56
C LEU A 76 7.28 -5.08 11.03
N ASP A 77 6.93 -4.06 11.82
CA ASP A 77 7.12 -2.64 11.48
C ASP A 77 8.59 -2.29 11.22
N GLU A 78 9.51 -2.79 12.06
CA GLU A 78 10.95 -2.62 11.85
C GLU A 78 11.40 -3.23 10.51
N LYS A 79 10.95 -4.45 10.20
CA LYS A 79 11.30 -5.13 8.93
C LYS A 79 10.68 -4.43 7.73
N MET A 80 9.47 -3.89 7.86
CA MET A 80 8.83 -3.08 6.83
C MET A 80 9.67 -1.84 6.52
N LYS A 81 10.12 -1.11 7.55
CA LYS A 81 11.00 0.05 7.40
C LYS A 81 12.33 -0.29 6.72
N GLU A 82 12.95 -1.40 7.13
CA GLU A 82 14.16 -1.90 6.46
C GLU A 82 13.94 -2.16 4.96
N MET A 83 12.84 -2.82 4.59
CA MET A 83 12.54 -3.11 3.19
C MET A 83 12.20 -1.84 2.40
N MET A 84 11.43 -0.91 2.97
CA MET A 84 11.15 0.37 2.34
C MET A 84 12.44 1.14 2.02
N MET A 85 13.41 1.15 2.94
CA MET A 85 14.73 1.76 2.67
C MET A 85 15.49 1.07 1.54
N ILE A 86 15.46 -0.26 1.45
CA ILE A 86 16.16 -1.03 0.40
C ILE A 86 15.60 -0.71 -0.99
N PHE A 87 14.28 -0.54 -1.10
CA PHE A 87 13.60 -0.28 -2.37
C PHE A 87 13.35 1.21 -2.64
N ASP A 88 13.89 2.10 -1.81
CA ASP A 88 13.73 3.56 -1.91
C ASP A 88 12.24 3.97 -1.95
N LEU A 89 11.45 3.37 -1.05
CA LEU A 89 10.02 3.60 -0.88
C LEU A 89 9.75 4.39 0.40
N THR A 90 8.67 5.18 0.39
CA THR A 90 8.14 5.84 1.59
C THR A 90 6.83 5.18 2.04
N GLU A 91 6.33 5.58 3.21
CA GLU A 91 5.02 5.10 3.68
C GLU A 91 3.89 5.55 2.74
N GLU A 92 4.00 6.74 2.14
CA GLU A 92 3.02 7.23 1.17
C GLU A 92 2.97 6.38 -0.11
N ASP A 93 4.10 5.78 -0.50
CA ASP A 93 4.14 4.87 -1.64
C ASP A 93 3.33 3.60 -1.38
N LEU A 94 3.03 3.25 -0.13
CA LEU A 94 2.20 2.09 0.16
C LEU A 94 0.71 2.34 -0.17
N ASN A 95 0.31 3.60 -0.39
CA ASN A 95 -1.04 3.93 -0.80
C ASN A 95 -1.21 3.77 -2.33
N ILE A 96 -1.48 2.53 -2.75
CA ILE A 96 -1.64 2.19 -4.16
C ILE A 96 -3.07 2.46 -4.64
N ASN A 97 -3.20 3.25 -5.70
CA ASN A 97 -4.42 3.32 -6.52
C ASN A 97 -4.46 2.16 -7.51
N LEU A 98 -5.40 1.23 -7.33
CA LEU A 98 -5.59 0.07 -8.22
C LEU A 98 -6.54 0.37 -9.39
N GLY A 99 -6.81 1.65 -9.68
CA GLY A 99 -7.71 2.08 -10.74
C GLY A 99 -9.17 1.66 -10.47
N PRO A 100 -9.79 0.80 -11.31
CA PRO A 100 -11.20 0.40 -11.15
C PRO A 100 -11.49 -0.40 -9.88
N LEU A 101 -10.45 -0.92 -9.21
CA LEU A 101 -10.56 -1.62 -7.94
C LEU A 101 -10.53 -0.67 -6.72
N GLY A 102 -10.31 0.63 -6.95
CA GLY A 102 -10.21 1.64 -5.91
C GLY A 102 -8.81 1.79 -5.33
N ASP A 103 -8.67 2.63 -4.32
CA ASP A 103 -7.45 2.81 -3.54
C ASP A 103 -7.35 1.73 -2.46
N LEU A 104 -6.14 1.23 -2.20
CA LEU A 104 -5.93 0.24 -1.15
C LEU A 104 -5.81 0.87 0.26
N MET A 105 -5.55 2.18 0.38
CA MET A 105 -5.50 2.89 1.67
C MET A 105 -6.15 4.27 1.72
#